data_AF-A0A544YTQ0-F1
#
_entry.id   AF-A0A544YTQ0-F1
#
_cell.length_a   1.000
_cell.length_b   1.000
_cell.length_c   1.000
_cell.angle_alpha   90.00
_cell.angle_beta   90.00
_cell.angle_gamma   90.00
#
_symmetry.space_group_name_H-M   'P 1'
#
loop_
_entity.id
_entity.type
_entity.pdbx_description
1 polymer ?
#
loop_
_entity_poly.entity_id
_entity_poly.type
_entity_poly.pdbx_seq_one_letter_code
_entity_poly.pdbx_strand_id
1 'polypeptide(L)'
;MTHPGDYGLPGSLNRVLADVAAERAGQDAMWGIQEHPDGTGPAYAAQADLAKRAVTDSAAEGRLTWRHILHEEVLEAFAEDDADRLRAELIQVAAVAVKWVQDLDRRAVSPGGPQTATA
;
A
#
# COMPACT_ATOMS: atom_id res chain seq x y z
N MET A 1 -11.53 -3.80 -22.00
CA MET A 1 -11.39 -2.38 -21.63
C MET A 1 -10.99 -2.33 -20.17
N THR A 2 -10.07 -1.46 -19.76
CA THR A 2 -9.69 -1.24 -18.35
C THR A 2 -10.62 -0.20 -17.73
N HIS A 3 -11.02 -0.40 -16.48
CA HIS A 3 -11.84 0.55 -15.72
C HIS A 3 -10.99 1.38 -14.73
N PRO A 4 -11.48 2.51 -14.20
CA PRO A 4 -10.79 3.22 -13.13
C PRO A 4 -10.42 2.26 -11.98
N GLY A 5 -9.17 2.33 -11.54
CA GLY A 5 -8.63 1.43 -10.52
C GLY A 5 -8.06 0.12 -11.05
N ASP A 6 -8.40 -0.31 -12.28
CA ASP A 6 -7.64 -1.37 -12.96
C ASP A 6 -6.25 -0.83 -13.29
N TYR A 7 -5.22 -1.45 -12.72
CA TYR A 7 -3.83 -1.07 -12.99
C TYR A 7 -3.32 -1.68 -14.30
N GLY A 8 -3.88 -1.24 -15.44
CA GLY A 8 -3.47 -1.68 -16.78
C GLY A 8 -3.84 -3.13 -17.15
N LEU A 9 -4.49 -3.87 -16.25
CA LEU A 9 -5.04 -5.20 -16.48
C LEU A 9 -6.55 -5.19 -16.25
N PRO A 10 -7.38 -5.53 -17.25
CA PRO A 10 -8.84 -5.55 -17.07
C PRO A 10 -9.29 -6.39 -15.87
N GLY A 11 -10.10 -5.80 -15.01
CA GLY A 11 -10.67 -6.44 -13.82
C GLY A 11 -9.65 -6.78 -12.73
N SER A 12 -8.43 -6.24 -12.78
CA SER A 12 -7.42 -6.54 -11.76
C SER A 12 -7.81 -6.02 -10.38
N LEU A 13 -8.50 -4.88 -10.30
CA LEU A 13 -8.92 -4.36 -9.00
C LEU A 13 -9.86 -5.33 -8.28
N ASN A 14 -10.89 -5.81 -8.97
CA ASN A 14 -11.86 -6.73 -8.38
C ASN A 14 -11.22 -8.05 -7.96
N ARG A 15 -10.25 -8.56 -8.73
CA ARG A 15 -9.52 -9.79 -8.36
C ARG A 15 -8.74 -9.60 -7.07
N VAL A 16 -7.91 -8.56 -6.99
CA VAL A 16 -7.08 -8.33 -5.79
C VAL A 16 -7.95 -7.99 -4.57
N LEU A 17 -9.06 -7.26 -4.74
CA LEU A 17 -10.00 -7.03 -3.63
C LEU A 17 -10.69 -8.32 -3.16
N ALA A 18 -10.95 -9.27 -4.06
CA ALA A 18 -11.46 -10.59 -3.68
C ALA A 18 -10.41 -11.38 -2.88
N ASP A 19 -9.13 -11.30 -3.26
CA ASP A 19 -8.03 -11.93 -2.52
C ASP A 19 -7.89 -11.32 -1.11
N VAL A 20 -7.98 -9.99 -0.98
CA VAL A 20 -7.97 -9.30 0.32
C VAL A 20 -9.16 -9.72 1.18
N ALA A 21 -10.36 -9.82 0.60
CA ALA A 21 -11.55 -10.27 1.32
C ALA A 21 -11.42 -11.72 1.78
N ALA A 22 -10.85 -12.60 0.96
CA ALA A 22 -10.60 -13.99 1.30
C ALA A 22 -9.57 -14.12 2.44
N GLU A 23 -8.49 -13.35 2.39
CA GLU A 23 -7.51 -13.27 3.47
C GLU A 23 -8.18 -12.80 4.77
N ARG A 24 -8.95 -11.70 4.75
CA ARG A 24 -9.63 -11.23 5.96
C ARG A 24 -10.60 -12.27 6.52
N ALA A 25 -11.33 -13.01 5.69
CA ALA A 25 -12.17 -14.12 6.16
C ALA A 25 -11.35 -15.24 6.81
N GLY A 26 -10.17 -15.56 6.27
CA GLY A 26 -9.23 -16.50 6.87
C GLY A 26 -8.72 -16.05 8.24
N GLN A 27 -8.36 -14.77 8.36
CA GLN A 27 -7.94 -14.16 9.63
C GLN A 27 -9.06 -14.19 10.68
N ASP A 28 -10.31 -13.97 10.28
CA ASP A 28 -11.48 -14.05 11.19
C ASP A 28 -11.70 -15.48 11.68
N ALA A 29 -11.59 -16.46 10.79
CA ALA A 29 -11.66 -17.87 11.17
C ALA A 29 -10.52 -18.29 12.12
N MET A 30 -9.34 -17.67 11.99
CA MET A 30 -8.15 -18.00 12.78
C MET A 30 -8.11 -17.30 14.15
N TRP A 31 -8.49 -16.02 14.21
CA TRP A 31 -8.27 -15.16 15.38
C TRP A 31 -9.55 -14.51 15.91
N GLY A 32 -10.67 -14.59 15.19
CA GLY A 32 -11.95 -14.00 15.57
C GLY A 32 -11.91 -12.47 15.69
N ILE A 33 -12.78 -11.95 16.56
CA ILE A 33 -12.82 -10.52 16.91
C ILE A 33 -11.63 -10.20 17.83
N GLN A 34 -10.89 -9.15 17.49
CA GLN A 34 -9.79 -8.63 18.29
C GLN A 34 -10.02 -7.15 18.61
N GLU A 35 -9.69 -6.74 19.83
CA GLU A 35 -9.75 -5.36 20.30
C GLU A 35 -8.36 -4.94 20.77
N HIS A 36 -7.76 -3.97 20.09
CA HIS A 36 -6.42 -3.46 20.37
C HIS A 36 -6.42 -1.92 20.31
N PRO A 37 -5.62 -1.25 21.15
CA PRO A 37 -5.37 0.19 21.01
C PRO A 37 -4.58 0.46 19.73
N ASP A 38 -4.77 1.63 19.13
CA ASP A 38 -4.16 1.98 17.84
C ASP A 38 -2.62 2.02 17.89
N GLY A 39 -2.05 2.52 18.99
CA GLY A 39 -0.59 2.63 19.15
C GLY A 39 0.08 3.64 18.21
N THR A 40 -0.71 4.52 17.58
CA THR A 40 -0.31 5.60 16.68
C THR A 40 -0.23 6.95 17.40
N GLY A 41 0.31 7.96 16.73
CA GLY A 41 0.29 9.36 17.16
C GLY A 41 1.58 10.14 16.89
N PRO A 42 1.72 11.35 17.44
CA PRO A 42 2.77 12.31 17.04
C PRO A 42 4.21 11.84 17.25
N ALA A 43 4.44 10.80 18.07
CA ALA A 43 5.76 10.20 18.26
C ALA A 43 6.39 9.62 16.98
N TYR A 44 5.58 9.36 15.95
CA TYR A 44 6.04 8.86 14.66
C TYR A 44 6.20 9.96 13.58
N ALA A 45 5.89 11.22 13.89
CA ALA A 45 5.90 12.31 12.92
C ALA A 45 7.27 12.51 12.24
N ALA A 46 8.37 12.38 13.00
CA ALA A 46 9.71 12.51 12.44
C ALA A 46 10.03 11.41 11.42
N GLN A 47 9.53 10.19 11.65
CA GLN A 47 9.68 9.06 10.75
C GLN A 47 8.83 9.24 9.50
N ALA A 48 7.58 9.69 9.63
CA ALA A 48 6.71 10.02 8.50
C ALA A 48 7.35 11.07 7.58
N ASP A 49 7.85 12.16 8.17
CA ASP A 49 8.56 13.22 7.44
C ASP A 49 9.80 12.70 6.70
N LEU A 50 10.57 11.78 7.30
CA LEU A 50 11.72 11.15 6.65
C LEU A 50 11.30 10.26 5.48
N ALA A 51 10.21 9.50 5.61
CA ALA A 51 9.70 8.66 4.54
C ALA A 51 9.21 9.49 3.35
N LYS A 52 8.47 10.57 3.61
CA LYS A 52 8.02 11.54 2.60
C LYS A 52 9.16 12.17 1.82
N ARG A 53 10.23 12.57 2.52
CA ARG A 53 11.47 13.05 1.88
C ARG A 53 12.10 11.96 1.01
N ALA A 54 12.22 10.74 1.53
CA ALA A 54 12.81 9.62 0.79
C ALA A 54 12.02 9.28 -0.50
N VAL A 55 10.70 9.39 -0.49
CA VAL A 55 9.86 9.26 -1.70
C VAL A 55 10.18 10.37 -2.69
N THR A 56 10.18 11.62 -2.24
CA THR A 56 10.45 12.79 -3.08
C THR A 56 11.84 12.70 -3.72
N ASP A 57 12.88 12.43 -2.93
CA ASP A 57 14.27 12.32 -3.39
C ASP A 57 14.43 11.13 -4.36
N SER A 58 13.90 9.96 -4.00
CA SER A 58 13.97 8.78 -4.88
C SER A 58 13.21 8.99 -6.18
N ALA A 59 12.09 9.72 -6.17
CA ALA A 59 11.36 10.08 -7.38
C ALA A 59 12.16 11.03 -8.26
N ALA A 60 12.76 12.07 -7.68
CA ALA A 60 13.62 13.01 -8.39
C ALA A 60 14.83 12.33 -9.06
N GLU A 61 15.36 11.29 -8.42
CA GLU A 61 16.50 10.51 -8.94
C GLU A 61 16.10 9.35 -9.85
N GLY A 62 14.80 9.12 -10.10
CA GLY A 62 14.32 7.98 -10.90
C GLY A 62 14.52 6.61 -10.23
N ARG A 63 14.72 6.58 -8.91
CA ARG A 63 14.92 5.38 -8.07
C ARG A 63 13.70 5.06 -7.19
N LEU A 64 12.54 5.68 -7.45
CA LEU A 64 11.32 5.43 -6.69
C LEU A 64 10.91 3.96 -6.80
N THR A 65 10.49 3.37 -5.68
CA THR A 65 10.05 1.97 -5.62
C THR A 65 8.71 1.89 -4.91
N TRP A 66 7.98 0.80 -5.11
CA TRP A 66 6.77 0.52 -4.34
C TRP A 66 7.00 0.46 -2.83
N ARG A 67 8.17 -0.01 -2.39
CA ARG A 67 8.56 -0.01 -0.97
C ARG A 67 8.58 1.42 -0.42
N HIS A 68 9.10 2.39 -1.17
CA HIS A 68 9.12 3.79 -0.74
C HIS A 68 7.69 4.31 -0.51
N ILE A 69 6.80 4.09 -1.48
CA ILE A 69 5.42 4.56 -1.43
C ILE A 69 4.65 3.89 -0.28
N LEU A 70 4.68 2.55 -0.18
CA LEU A 70 3.97 1.85 0.89
C LEU A 70 4.50 2.24 2.28
N HIS A 71 5.81 2.44 2.40
CA HIS A 71 6.43 2.82 3.67
C HIS A 71 6.04 4.23 4.12
N GLU A 72 5.89 5.17 3.19
CA GLU A 72 5.37 6.52 3.46
C GLU A 72 3.95 6.44 4.04
N GLU A 73 3.02 5.81 3.34
CA GLU A 73 1.61 5.72 3.79
C GLU A 73 1.48 5.04 5.16
N VAL A 74 2.29 4.01 5.42
CA VAL A 74 2.30 3.34 6.74
C VAL A 74 2.79 4.28 7.84
N LEU A 75 3.83 5.07 7.59
CA LEU A 75 4.35 5.99 8.58
C LEU A 75 3.48 7.24 8.75
N GLU A 76 2.78 7.69 7.71
CA GLU A 76 1.74 8.71 7.81
C GLU A 76 0.57 8.20 8.68
N ALA A 77 0.11 6.96 8.47
CA ALA A 77 -0.88 6.33 9.35
C ALA A 77 -0.39 6.21 10.81
N PHE A 78 0.87 5.82 11.03
CA PHE A 78 1.42 5.72 12.39
C PHE A 78 1.55 7.08 13.08
N ALA A 79 1.73 8.17 12.35
CA ALA A 79 1.84 9.51 12.92
C ALA A 79 0.49 10.12 13.32
N GLU A 80 -0.64 9.51 12.93
CA GLU A 80 -1.97 10.05 13.14
C GLU A 80 -2.56 9.71 14.51
N ASP A 81 -3.22 10.68 15.15
CA ASP A 81 -3.89 10.54 16.45
C ASP A 81 -5.40 10.83 16.41
N ASP A 82 -5.91 11.33 15.28
CA ASP A 82 -7.34 11.45 15.03
C ASP A 82 -7.90 10.19 14.34
N ALA A 83 -8.98 9.63 14.88
CA ALA A 83 -9.53 8.35 14.42
C ALA A 83 -10.05 8.39 12.96
N ASP A 84 -10.67 9.50 12.55
CA ASP A 84 -11.21 9.62 11.19
C ASP A 84 -10.09 9.77 10.16
N ARG A 85 -9.04 10.52 10.52
CA ARG A 85 -7.83 10.65 9.70
C ARG A 85 -7.06 9.34 9.65
N LEU A 86 -6.90 8.64 10.78
CA LEU A 86 -6.22 7.35 10.82
C LEU A 86 -6.91 6.34 9.90
N ARG A 87 -8.25 6.32 9.91
CA ARG A 87 -9.03 5.51 8.97
C ARG A 87 -8.72 5.86 7.51
N ALA A 88 -8.59 7.14 7.17
CA ALA A 88 -8.26 7.57 5.80
C ALA A 88 -6.87 7.09 5.38
N GLU A 89 -5.87 7.26 6.24
CA GLU A 89 -4.49 6.83 5.98
C GLU A 89 -4.40 5.29 5.84
N LEU A 90 -5.09 4.53 6.71
CA LEU A 90 -5.15 3.06 6.60
C LEU A 90 -5.79 2.60 5.28
N ILE A 91 -6.78 3.34 4.77
CA ILE A 91 -7.36 3.08 3.44
C ILE A 91 -6.33 3.39 2.33
N GLN A 92 -5.51 4.43 2.47
CA GLN A 92 -4.44 4.71 1.52
C GLN A 92 -3.38 3.60 1.52
N VAL A 93 -2.96 3.13 2.70
CA VAL A 93 -2.05 1.97 2.85
C VAL A 93 -2.61 0.76 2.09
N ALA A 94 -3.88 0.40 2.33
CA ALA A 94 -4.52 -0.72 1.65
C ALA A 94 -4.59 -0.51 0.14
N ALA A 95 -4.91 0.71 -0.32
CA ALA A 95 -4.96 1.04 -1.74
C ALA A 95 -3.58 0.92 -2.42
N VAL A 96 -2.51 1.35 -1.77
CA VAL A 96 -1.13 1.20 -2.30
C VAL A 96 -0.70 -0.27 -2.32
N ALA A 97 -1.03 -1.05 -1.30
CA ALA A 97 -0.76 -2.49 -1.30
C ALA A 97 -1.49 -3.20 -2.46
N VAL A 98 -2.79 -2.93 -2.65
CA VAL A 98 -3.57 -3.43 -3.79
C VAL A 98 -2.92 -3.04 -5.11
N LYS A 99 -2.57 -1.76 -5.27
CA LYS A 99 -1.94 -1.23 -6.49
C LYS A 99 -0.62 -1.93 -6.80
N TRP A 100 0.18 -2.23 -5.78
CA TRP A 100 1.45 -2.95 -5.95
C TRP A 100 1.23 -4.41 -6.39
N VAL A 101 0.24 -5.12 -5.81
CA VAL A 101 -0.15 -6.48 -6.26
C VAL A 101 -0.59 -6.45 -7.72
N GLN A 102 -1.43 -5.49 -8.13
CA GLN A 102 -1.86 -5.38 -9.52
C GLN A 102 -0.68 -5.12 -10.48
N ASP A 103 0.35 -4.38 -10.05
CA ASP A 103 1.57 -4.21 -10.84
C ASP A 103 2.41 -5.50 -10.95
N LEU A 104 2.44 -6.32 -9.90
CA LEU A 104 3.04 -7.65 -9.96
C LEU A 104 2.31 -8.53 -10.99
N ASP A 105 0.98 -8.60 -10.92
CA ASP A 105 0.16 -9.35 -11.87
C ASP A 105 0.38 -8.89 -13.31
N ARG A 106 0.41 -7.57 -13.52
CA ARG A 106 0.65 -6.96 -14.83
C ARG A 106 2.00 -7.35 -15.41
N ARG A 107 3.06 -7.35 -14.58
CA ARG A 107 4.41 -7.79 -14.98
C ARG A 107 4.45 -9.29 -15.27
N ALA A 108 3.71 -10.11 -14.53
CA ALA A 108 3.63 -11.55 -14.78
C ALA A 108 2.96 -11.88 -16.13
N VAL A 109 1.96 -11.10 -16.54
CA VAL A 109 1.29 -11.25 -17.84
C VAL A 109 2.14 -10.72 -19.01
N SER A 110 3.09 -9.81 -18.74
CA SER A 110 4.00 -9.23 -19.75
C SER A 110 5.47 -9.44 -19.38
N PRO A 111 6.04 -10.64 -19.58
CA PRO A 111 7.39 -10.99 -19.11
C PRO A 111 8.55 -10.20 -19.75
N GLY A 112 8.28 -9.26 -20.67
CA GLY A 112 9.27 -8.47 -21.42
C GLY A 112 9.37 -6.98 -21.07
N GLY A 113 8.71 -6.51 -20.00
CA GLY A 113 8.82 -5.12 -19.55
C GLY A 113 10.20 -4.80 -18.93
N PRO A 114 10.68 -3.54 -18.98
CA PRO A 114 12.01 -3.18 -18.50
C PRO A 114 12.18 -3.55 -17.02
N GLN A 115 13.17 -4.40 -16.74
CA GLN A 115 13.69 -4.61 -15.40
C GLN A 115 14.55 -3.38 -15.04
N THR A 116 14.06 -2.56 -14.13
CA THR A 116 14.84 -1.51 -13.45
C THR A 116 14.52 -1.59 -11.96
N ALA A 117 15.45 -1.67 -11.01
CA ALA A 117 16.90 -1.73 -11.06
C ALA A 117 17.41 -2.56 -9.86
N THR A 118 18.56 -3.20 -10.06
CA THR A 118 19.40 -3.88 -9.08
C THR A 118 19.98 -2.93 -8.02
N ALA A 119 20.02 -3.44 -6.78
CA ALA A 119 20.84 -3.08 -5.60
C ALA A 119 20.78 -1.63 -5.09
#